data_AF-A0A2S8PD54-F1
#
_entry.id   AF-A0A2S8PD54-F1
#
_cell.length_a   1.000
_cell.length_b   1.000
_cell.length_c   1.000
_cell.angle_alpha   90.00
_cell.angle_beta   90.00
_cell.angle_gamma   90.00
#
_symmetry.space_group_name_H-M   'P 1'
#
loop_
_entity.id
_entity.type
_entity.pdbx_description
1 polymer ?
#
loop_
_entity_poly.entity_id
_entity_poly.type
_entity_poly.pdbx_seq_one_letter_code
_entity_poly.pdbx_strand_id
1 'polypeptide(L)'
;MPATNFLIVSTVGNPKHPGLPKLTWTQVKLMHRSGIDFYSHTFDSHAYAYVRPEGKTHDRLEPMLMGPEHNKTTGHVETEQEYIRRVKGDLTRADQILRNEIGNRRDILAFPYGGYTQQVLGLCRNLGIQVVFTVKPGIDGPGQYMGYRVNAGGMDNNPIALVESMKHAESLRGYSKAG
;
A
#
# COMPACT_ATOMS: atom_id res chain seq x y z
N MET A 1 5.67 -11.92 19.72
CA MET A 1 6.03 -10.63 19.10
C MET A 1 4.84 -10.16 18.28
N PRO A 2 4.39 -8.90 18.41
CA PRO A 2 3.37 -8.36 17.53
C PRO A 2 3.95 -8.20 16.11
N ALA A 3 3.11 -8.40 15.11
CA ALA A 3 3.46 -8.20 13.70
C ALA A 3 2.26 -7.64 12.94
N THR A 4 2.54 -6.97 11.82
CA THR A 4 1.51 -6.42 10.93
C THR A 4 1.66 -7.01 9.53
N ASN A 5 0.54 -7.35 8.91
CA ASN A 5 0.48 -7.84 7.54
C ASN A 5 -0.50 -6.98 6.71
N PHE A 6 -0.10 -6.62 5.49
CA PHE A 6 -0.94 -5.82 4.58
C PHE A 6 -1.52 -6.72 3.48
N LEU A 7 -2.86 -6.78 3.40
CA LEU A 7 -3.58 -7.70 2.51
C LEU A 7 -4.03 -7.01 1.23
N ILE A 8 -3.73 -7.60 0.07
CA ILE A 8 -4.45 -7.29 -1.17
C ILE A 8 -5.79 -8.02 -1.06
N VAL A 9 -6.85 -7.28 -0.70
CA VAL A 9 -8.05 -7.86 -0.10
C VAL A 9 -8.80 -8.79 -1.07
N SER A 10 -8.80 -8.49 -2.38
CA SER A 10 -9.44 -9.33 -3.41
C SER A 10 -8.83 -10.73 -3.54
N THR A 11 -7.60 -10.91 -3.04
CA THR A 11 -6.82 -12.14 -3.20
C THR A 11 -7.01 -13.12 -2.05
N VAL A 12 -7.51 -12.65 -0.90
CA VAL A 12 -7.67 -13.45 0.33
C VAL A 12 -8.73 -14.52 0.12
N GLY A 13 -8.33 -15.79 0.25
CA GLY A 13 -9.21 -16.93 0.01
C GLY A 13 -9.72 -17.07 -1.42
N ASN A 14 -9.07 -16.43 -2.40
CA ASN A 14 -9.47 -16.47 -3.80
C ASN A 14 -8.61 -17.47 -4.59
N PRO A 15 -9.07 -18.71 -4.83
CA PRO A 15 -8.29 -19.72 -5.56
C PRO A 15 -8.14 -19.42 -7.06
N LYS A 16 -8.93 -18.47 -7.60
CA LYS A 16 -8.84 -18.06 -9.01
C LYS A 16 -7.81 -16.95 -9.23
N HIS A 17 -7.31 -16.34 -8.16
CA HIS A 17 -6.28 -15.31 -8.30
C HIS A 17 -4.96 -15.96 -8.73
N PRO A 18 -4.29 -15.46 -9.79
CA PRO A 18 -3.05 -16.05 -10.28
C PRO A 18 -1.90 -15.95 -9.25
N GLY A 19 -0.94 -16.87 -9.36
CA GLY A 19 0.25 -16.92 -8.51
C GLY A 19 0.11 -17.82 -7.28
N LEU A 20 0.92 -17.54 -6.26
CA LEU A 20 0.93 -18.34 -5.03
C LEU A 20 -0.40 -18.19 -4.25
N PRO A 21 -0.97 -19.29 -3.72
CA PRO A 21 -2.13 -19.24 -2.85
C PRO A 21 -1.93 -18.26 -1.70
N LYS A 22 -2.95 -17.44 -1.47
CA LYS A 22 -2.97 -16.47 -0.37
C LYS A 22 -3.69 -17.07 0.84
N LEU A 23 -3.53 -16.41 1.99
CA LEU A 23 -4.27 -16.78 3.19
C LEU A 23 -5.77 -16.78 2.92
N THR A 24 -6.50 -17.69 3.57
CA THR A 24 -7.96 -17.66 3.65
C THR A 24 -8.41 -16.73 4.78
N TRP A 25 -9.66 -16.25 4.74
CA TRP A 25 -10.22 -15.47 5.85
C TRP A 25 -10.22 -16.23 7.18
N THR A 26 -10.39 -17.56 7.16
CA THR A 26 -10.25 -18.40 8.36
C THR A 26 -8.85 -18.31 8.95
N GLN A 27 -7.81 -18.37 8.12
CA GLN A 27 -6.41 -18.22 8.56
C GLN A 27 -6.13 -16.81 9.05
N VAL A 28 -6.59 -15.78 8.34
CA VAL A 28 -6.46 -14.37 8.76
C VAL A 28 -7.09 -14.17 10.15
N LYS A 29 -8.32 -14.63 10.36
CA LYS A 29 -9.02 -14.55 11.65
C LYS A 29 -8.27 -15.30 12.76
N LEU A 30 -7.71 -16.48 12.46
CA LEU A 30 -6.92 -17.25 13.42
C LEU A 30 -5.65 -16.50 13.83
N MET A 31 -4.90 -15.98 12.85
CA MET A 31 -3.69 -15.20 13.07
C MET A 31 -3.99 -13.90 13.82
N HIS A 32 -5.13 -13.26 13.53
CA HIS A 32 -5.53 -12.02 14.17
C HIS A 32 -5.78 -12.20 15.67
N ARG A 33 -6.50 -13.27 16.05
CA ARG A 33 -6.70 -13.64 17.46
C ARG A 33 -5.38 -13.98 18.19
N SER A 34 -4.35 -14.37 17.44
CA SER A 34 -3.02 -14.67 17.98
C SER A 34 -2.08 -13.45 18.04
N GLY A 35 -2.57 -12.24 17.76
CA GLY A 35 -1.82 -10.99 17.92
C GLY A 35 -1.14 -10.45 16.67
N ILE A 36 -1.56 -10.89 15.47
CA ILE A 36 -1.13 -10.31 14.19
C ILE A 36 -2.19 -9.30 13.72
N ASP A 37 -1.77 -8.07 13.44
CA ASP A 37 -2.66 -7.07 12.86
C ASP A 37 -2.68 -7.18 11.33
N PHE A 38 -3.85 -6.92 10.74
CA PHE A 38 -4.03 -6.92 9.29
C PHE A 38 -4.63 -5.62 8.81
N TYR A 39 -4.02 -5.03 7.79
CA TYR A 39 -4.44 -3.75 7.21
C TYR A 39 -4.44 -3.80 5.67
N SER A 40 -4.84 -2.70 5.04
CA SER A 40 -5.07 -2.65 3.59
C SER A 40 -3.76 -2.59 2.80
N HIS A 41 -3.66 -3.43 1.77
CA HIS A 41 -2.75 -3.28 0.65
C HIS A 41 -3.53 -3.07 -0.64
N THR A 42 -4.62 -2.29 -0.57
CA THR A 42 -5.64 -2.10 -1.61
C THR A 42 -6.61 -3.28 -1.76
N PHE A 43 -7.74 -3.05 -2.42
CA PHE A 43 -8.65 -4.12 -2.77
C PHE A 43 -8.09 -4.91 -3.96
N ASP A 44 -7.81 -4.25 -5.08
CA ASP A 44 -7.36 -4.88 -6.32
C ASP A 44 -6.40 -3.98 -7.14
N SER A 45 -5.76 -3.01 -6.50
CA SER A 45 -4.87 -2.03 -7.16
C SER A 45 -3.37 -2.35 -7.01
N HIS A 46 -3.03 -3.59 -6.65
CA HIS A 46 -1.64 -4.05 -6.58
C HIS A 46 -1.13 -4.54 -7.95
N ALA A 47 -1.05 -3.61 -8.90
CA ALA A 47 -0.48 -3.84 -10.21
C ALA A 47 0.16 -2.56 -10.76
N TYR A 48 0.96 -2.74 -11.81
CA TYR A 48 1.40 -1.65 -12.65
C TYR A 48 0.38 -1.44 -13.77
N ALA A 49 0.09 -0.18 -14.07
CA ALA A 49 -0.66 0.19 -15.27
C ALA A 49 -0.01 1.40 -15.92
N TYR A 50 -0.37 1.66 -17.17
CA TYR A 50 -0.05 2.94 -17.78
C TYR A 50 -0.92 4.00 -17.11
N VAL A 51 -0.33 4.82 -16.25
CA VAL A 51 -1.03 5.91 -15.57
C VAL A 51 -0.34 7.22 -15.90
N ARG A 52 -1.07 8.33 -15.81
CA ARG A 52 -0.54 9.68 -15.93
C ARG A 52 -0.45 10.32 -14.54
N PRO A 53 0.71 10.27 -13.86
CA PRO A 53 0.83 10.88 -12.55
C PRO A 53 0.62 12.39 -12.58
N GLU A 54 0.26 12.95 -11.43
CA GLU A 54 0.12 14.39 -11.21
C GLU A 54 1.33 15.18 -11.74
N GLY A 55 1.05 16.25 -12.48
CA GLY A 55 2.09 17.09 -13.10
C GLY A 55 2.83 16.45 -14.30
N LYS A 56 2.39 15.29 -14.80
CA LYS A 56 2.95 14.66 -16.00
C LYS A 56 2.00 14.78 -17.20
N THR A 57 2.59 14.94 -18.38
CA THR A 57 1.86 15.09 -19.65
C THR A 57 1.67 13.75 -20.39
N HIS A 58 2.44 12.72 -20.04
CA HIS A 58 2.43 11.41 -20.68
C HIS A 58 2.20 10.30 -19.66
N ASP A 59 1.52 9.23 -20.08
CA ASP A 59 1.36 8.03 -19.27
C ASP A 59 2.63 7.17 -19.27
N ARG A 60 2.86 6.49 -18.15
CA ARG A 60 4.01 5.61 -17.92
C ARG A 60 3.56 4.40 -17.11
N LEU A 61 4.33 3.31 -17.22
CA LEU A 61 4.09 2.12 -16.42
C LEU A 61 4.48 2.40 -14.97
N GLU A 62 3.49 2.65 -14.12
CA GLU A 62 3.64 3.02 -12.71
C GLU A 62 2.56 2.31 -11.87
N PRO A 63 2.68 2.27 -10.53
CA PRO A 63 1.63 1.72 -9.66
C PRO A 63 0.26 2.38 -9.92
N MET A 64 -0.78 1.54 -10.04
CA MET A 64 -2.14 1.94 -10.50
C MET A 64 -2.79 3.10 -9.72
N LEU A 65 -2.37 3.33 -8.48
CA LEU A 65 -2.91 4.39 -7.64
C LEU A 65 -2.29 5.77 -7.92
N MET A 66 -1.19 5.86 -8.66
CA MET A 66 -0.43 7.09 -8.84
C MET A 66 -1.06 8.12 -9.78
N GLY A 67 -2.12 7.76 -10.52
CA GLY A 67 -2.88 8.71 -11.32
C GLY A 67 -3.93 8.04 -12.20
N PRO A 68 -4.61 8.83 -13.06
CA PRO A 68 -5.56 8.31 -14.05
C PRO A 68 -4.92 7.28 -14.96
N GLU A 69 -5.61 6.16 -15.14
CA GLU A 69 -5.20 5.05 -15.98
C GLU A 69 -5.46 5.33 -17.45
N HIS A 70 -4.49 5.01 -18.29
CA HIS A 70 -4.63 4.83 -19.72
C HIS A 70 -4.71 3.32 -20.00
N ASN A 71 -5.94 2.79 -20.07
CA ASN A 71 -6.18 1.39 -20.33
C ASN A 71 -5.88 1.08 -21.81
N LYS A 72 -4.72 0.47 -22.08
CA LYS A 72 -4.25 0.18 -23.45
C LYS A 72 -5.09 -0.86 -24.19
N THR A 73 -5.84 -1.69 -23.47
CA THR A 73 -6.70 -2.71 -24.07
C THR A 73 -7.98 -2.10 -24.64
N THR A 74 -8.59 -1.15 -23.93
CA THR A 74 -9.83 -0.47 -24.34
C THR A 74 -9.58 0.84 -25.07
N GLY A 75 -8.38 1.41 -24.95
CA GLY A 75 -8.05 2.75 -25.43
C GLY A 75 -8.59 3.88 -24.54
N HIS A 76 -9.25 3.56 -23.43
CA HIS A 76 -9.82 4.55 -22.53
C HIS A 76 -8.75 5.21 -21.67
N VAL A 77 -8.80 6.54 -21.57
CA VAL A 77 -8.02 7.31 -20.62
C VAL A 77 -8.97 7.85 -19.57
N GLU A 78 -8.73 7.47 -18.32
CA GLU A 78 -9.54 7.94 -17.21
C GLU A 78 -9.53 9.47 -17.13
N THR A 79 -10.72 10.02 -16.99
CA THR A 79 -10.90 11.37 -16.48
C THR A 79 -10.48 11.43 -15.01
N GLU A 80 -10.24 12.64 -14.50
CA GLU A 80 -9.94 12.83 -13.08
C GLU A 80 -11.06 12.29 -12.17
N GLN A 81 -12.33 12.43 -12.57
CA GLN A 81 -13.46 11.91 -11.80
C GLN A 81 -13.49 10.38 -11.78
N GLU A 82 -13.16 9.72 -12.89
CA GLU A 82 -13.06 8.27 -12.95
C GLU A 82 -11.93 7.74 -12.07
N TYR A 83 -10.75 8.37 -12.13
CA TYR A 83 -9.64 8.09 -11.24
C TYR A 83 -10.04 8.19 -9.76
N ILE A 84 -10.66 9.32 -9.37
CA ILE A 84 -11.11 9.53 -7.99
C ILE A 84 -12.12 8.45 -7.57
N ARG A 85 -13.08 8.12 -8.44
CA ARG A 85 -14.08 7.06 -8.15
C ARG A 85 -13.42 5.69 -8.01
N ARG A 86 -12.52 5.32 -8.92
CA ARG A 86 -11.80 4.03 -8.89
C ARG A 86 -10.99 3.89 -7.61
N VAL A 87 -10.16 4.89 -7.29
CA VAL A 87 -9.31 4.87 -6.10
C VAL A 87 -10.14 4.86 -4.82
N LYS A 88 -11.15 5.73 -4.69
CA LYS A 88 -12.02 5.73 -3.50
C LYS A 88 -12.77 4.42 -3.35
N GLY A 89 -13.29 3.87 -4.44
CA GLY A 89 -14.00 2.60 -4.46
C GLY A 89 -13.12 1.44 -4.01
N ASP A 90 -11.89 1.36 -4.52
CA ASP A 90 -10.92 0.34 -4.15
C ASP A 90 -10.58 0.40 -2.66
N LEU A 91 -10.12 1.56 -2.17
CA LEU A 91 -9.67 1.73 -0.79
C LEU A 91 -10.81 1.52 0.21
N THR A 92 -11.97 2.13 -0.05
CA THR A 92 -13.15 1.98 0.84
C THR A 92 -13.62 0.53 0.91
N ARG A 93 -13.59 -0.18 -0.23
CA ARG A 93 -14.00 -1.59 -0.28
C ARG A 93 -13.05 -2.47 0.52
N ALA A 94 -11.74 -2.24 0.41
CA ALA A 94 -10.75 -2.97 1.19
C ALA A 94 -11.00 -2.80 2.70
N ASP A 95 -11.15 -1.56 3.16
CA ASP A 95 -11.36 -1.27 4.58
C ASP A 95 -12.70 -1.78 5.10
N GLN A 96 -13.77 -1.73 4.28
CA GLN A 96 -15.07 -2.29 4.64
C GLN A 96 -15.01 -3.81 4.84
N ILE A 97 -14.28 -4.52 3.96
CA ILE A 97 -14.10 -5.97 4.11
C ILE A 97 -13.27 -6.29 5.36
N LEU A 98 -12.18 -5.56 5.61
CA LEU A 98 -11.37 -5.74 6.83
C LEU A 98 -12.19 -5.46 8.10
N ARG A 99 -13.04 -4.43 8.10
CA ARG A 99 -14.01 -4.16 9.18
C ARG A 99 -14.94 -5.35 9.40
N ASN A 100 -15.52 -5.89 8.35
CA ASN A 100 -16.50 -6.98 8.45
C ASN A 100 -15.86 -8.31 8.87
N GLU A 101 -14.67 -8.62 8.35
CA GLU A 101 -14.04 -9.93 8.56
C GLU A 101 -13.29 -10.03 9.90
N ILE A 102 -12.64 -8.96 10.34
CA ILE A 102 -11.79 -8.99 11.53
C ILE A 102 -12.08 -7.86 12.52
N GLY A 103 -13.10 -7.03 12.29
CA GLY A 103 -13.44 -5.94 13.20
C GLY A 103 -12.41 -4.81 13.20
N ASN A 104 -11.62 -4.66 12.13
CA ASN A 104 -10.59 -3.62 12.05
C ASN A 104 -11.19 -2.22 12.30
N ARG A 105 -10.59 -1.41 13.17
CA ARG A 105 -11.04 -0.04 13.47
C ARG A 105 -10.01 1.04 13.10
N ARG A 106 -8.88 0.61 12.54
CA ARG A 106 -7.78 1.49 12.15
C ARG A 106 -7.58 1.35 10.66
N ASP A 107 -7.99 2.36 9.91
CA ASP A 107 -7.80 2.37 8.47
C ASP A 107 -6.34 2.76 8.20
N ILE A 108 -5.54 1.76 7.83
CA ILE A 108 -4.11 1.89 7.56
C ILE A 108 -3.84 1.26 6.19
N LEU A 109 -3.03 1.95 5.38
CA LEU A 109 -2.73 1.53 4.01
C LEU A 109 -1.22 1.38 3.82
N ALA A 110 -0.75 0.27 3.27
CA ALA A 110 0.54 0.23 2.61
C ALA A 110 0.35 0.45 1.11
N PHE A 111 1.05 1.41 0.51
CA PHE A 111 0.98 1.61 -0.93
C PHE A 111 1.64 0.45 -1.68
N PRO A 112 0.98 -0.14 -2.70
CA PRO A 112 1.61 -1.09 -3.61
C PRO A 112 2.90 -0.51 -4.19
N TYR A 113 3.98 -1.29 -4.12
CA TYR A 113 5.32 -0.89 -4.56
C TYR A 113 5.86 0.41 -3.90
N GLY A 114 5.17 0.92 -2.86
CA GLY A 114 5.43 2.21 -2.24
C GLY A 114 5.19 3.43 -3.13
N GLY A 115 4.49 3.28 -4.26
CA GLY A 115 4.18 4.36 -5.19
C GLY A 115 3.01 5.21 -4.73
N TYR A 116 3.21 6.53 -4.70
CA TYR A 116 2.17 7.50 -4.34
C TYR A 116 2.41 8.86 -5.02
N THR A 117 1.36 9.67 -5.08
CA THR A 117 1.36 11.09 -5.49
C THR A 117 0.66 11.96 -4.43
N GLN A 118 0.74 13.28 -4.51
CA GLN A 118 0.02 14.14 -3.56
C GLN A 118 -1.50 14.00 -3.74
N GLN A 119 -1.95 13.82 -4.99
CA GLN A 119 -3.34 13.52 -5.30
C GLN A 119 -3.89 12.30 -4.53
N VAL A 120 -3.24 11.12 -4.60
CA VAL A 120 -3.72 9.92 -3.88
C VAL A 120 -3.59 10.07 -2.36
N LEU A 121 -2.57 10.78 -1.87
CA LEU A 121 -2.45 11.08 -0.45
C LEU A 121 -3.60 11.97 0.05
N GLY A 122 -4.05 12.94 -0.76
CA GLY A 122 -5.23 13.75 -0.49
C GLY A 122 -6.49 12.89 -0.43
N LEU A 123 -6.65 11.93 -1.36
CA LEU A 123 -7.75 10.97 -1.34
C LEU A 123 -7.75 10.11 -0.07
N CYS A 124 -6.59 9.60 0.35
CA CYS A 124 -6.46 8.80 1.58
C CYS A 124 -6.90 9.59 2.82
N ARG A 125 -6.48 10.86 2.94
CA ARG A 125 -6.90 11.74 4.04
C ARG A 125 -8.40 11.98 4.04
N ASN A 126 -8.99 12.23 2.87
CA ASN A 126 -10.43 12.44 2.72
C ASN A 126 -11.26 11.19 3.09
N LEU A 127 -10.67 9.99 2.97
CA LEU A 127 -11.29 8.74 3.39
C LEU A 127 -11.10 8.44 4.89
N GLY A 128 -10.31 9.24 5.60
CA GLY A 128 -10.02 8.99 7.02
C GLY A 128 -8.98 7.89 7.27
N ILE A 129 -8.21 7.50 6.26
CA ILE A 129 -7.05 6.63 6.45
C ILE A 129 -6.08 7.34 7.39
N GLN A 130 -5.67 6.68 8.46
CA GLN A 130 -4.96 7.28 9.59
C GLN A 130 -3.44 7.27 9.41
N VAL A 131 -2.93 6.21 8.78
CA VAL A 131 -1.50 6.02 8.52
C VAL A 131 -1.31 5.37 7.16
N VAL A 132 -0.34 5.86 6.40
CA VAL A 132 0.09 5.26 5.13
C VAL A 132 1.54 4.81 5.19
N PHE A 133 1.87 3.66 4.61
CA PHE A 133 3.24 3.16 4.54
C PHE A 133 3.78 3.21 3.12
N THR A 134 5.04 3.60 2.99
CA THR A 134 5.80 3.57 1.74
C THR A 134 6.86 2.48 1.80
N VAL A 135 7.67 2.33 0.75
CA VAL A 135 8.87 1.49 0.77
C VAL A 135 10.15 2.29 0.93
N LYS A 136 10.04 3.61 1.14
CA LYS A 136 11.19 4.48 1.31
C LYS A 136 11.81 4.23 2.69
N PRO A 137 13.14 4.12 2.80
CA PRO A 137 13.81 4.01 4.09
C PRO A 137 13.72 5.32 4.86
N GLY A 138 13.69 5.23 6.18
CA GLY A 138 13.58 6.38 7.08
C GLY A 138 13.34 5.95 8.52
N ILE A 139 13.44 6.90 9.45
CA ILE A 139 13.11 6.71 10.86
C ILE A 139 11.78 7.36 11.13
N ASP A 140 10.84 6.56 11.64
CA ASP A 140 9.53 7.04 12.03
C ASP A 140 9.55 7.71 13.41
N GLY A 141 8.72 8.73 13.57
CA GLY A 141 8.46 9.44 14.82
C GLY A 141 6.98 9.39 15.21
N PRO A 142 6.65 9.66 16.48
CA PRO A 142 5.26 9.65 16.95
C PRO A 142 4.38 10.61 16.15
N GLY A 143 3.16 10.17 15.81
CA GLY A 143 2.15 11.00 15.13
C GLY A 143 2.40 11.24 13.64
N GLN A 144 3.40 10.61 13.03
CA GLN A 144 3.61 10.70 11.60
C GLN A 144 2.53 9.99 10.80
N TYR A 145 2.03 10.68 9.78
CA TYR A 145 1.04 10.14 8.86
C TYR A 145 1.64 9.11 7.88
N MET A 146 2.88 9.35 7.44
CA MET A 146 3.58 8.51 6.49
C MET A 146 4.68 7.73 7.20
N GLY A 147 4.53 6.40 7.23
CA GLY A 147 5.52 5.48 7.75
C GLY A 147 6.55 5.08 6.69
N TYR A 148 7.82 5.11 7.08
CA TYR A 148 8.95 4.61 6.33
C TYR A 148 9.21 3.15 6.66
N ARG A 149 9.81 2.40 5.71
CA ARG A 149 10.10 0.98 5.91
C ARG A 149 11.48 0.64 5.40
N VAL A 150 12.15 -0.27 6.10
CA VAL A 150 13.34 -0.94 5.58
C VAL A 150 12.87 -2.21 4.87
N ASN A 151 13.16 -2.31 3.57
CA ASN A 151 12.83 -3.49 2.79
C ASN A 151 13.91 -4.57 2.97
N ALA A 152 13.48 -5.79 3.30
CA ALA A 152 14.35 -6.94 3.48
C ALA A 152 13.59 -8.25 3.22
N GLY A 153 14.31 -9.38 3.11
CA GLY A 153 13.76 -10.73 3.01
C GLY A 153 13.77 -11.39 1.63
N GLY A 154 14.33 -10.73 0.61
CA GLY A 154 14.63 -11.32 -0.70
C GLY A 154 15.96 -12.06 -0.73
N MET A 155 16.15 -12.96 -1.72
CA MET A 155 17.38 -13.74 -1.89
C MET A 155 18.63 -12.87 -2.07
N ASP A 156 18.46 -11.67 -2.63
CA ASP A 156 19.56 -10.72 -2.87
C ASP A 156 19.88 -9.85 -1.64
N ASN A 157 19.16 -9.99 -0.53
CA ASN A 157 19.44 -9.20 0.67
C ASN A 157 20.64 -9.75 1.44
N ASN A 158 21.63 -8.89 1.66
CA ASN A 158 22.75 -9.18 2.55
C ASN A 158 22.36 -8.86 4.01
N PRO A 159 22.32 -9.87 4.91
CA PRO A 159 21.89 -9.67 6.30
C PRO A 159 22.83 -8.77 7.10
N ILE A 160 24.13 -8.78 6.80
CA ILE A 160 25.11 -7.91 7.46
C ILE A 160 24.86 -6.46 7.04
N ALA A 161 24.71 -6.22 5.73
CA ALA A 161 24.42 -4.87 5.22
C ALA A 161 23.10 -4.32 5.78
N LEU A 162 22.08 -5.17 5.92
CA LEU A 162 20.81 -4.81 6.54
C LEU A 162 20.99 -4.36 8.00
N VAL A 163 21.64 -5.18 8.82
CA VAL A 163 21.91 -4.84 10.23
C VAL A 163 22.71 -3.54 10.33
N GLU A 164 23.70 -3.34 9.47
CA GLU A 164 24.48 -2.10 9.44
C GLU A 164 23.61 -0.89 9.05
N SER A 165 22.74 -1.00 8.05
CA SER A 165 21.81 0.08 7.70
C SER A 165 20.88 0.45 8.85
N MET A 166 20.43 -0.54 9.64
CA MET A 166 19.56 -0.30 10.80
C MET A 166 20.30 0.41 11.93
N LYS A 167 21.56 0.05 12.20
CA LYS A 167 22.40 0.73 13.20
C LYS A 167 22.64 2.21 12.87
N HIS A 168 22.73 2.54 11.58
CA HIS A 168 23.02 3.90 11.10
C HIS A 168 21.76 4.68 10.69
N ALA A 169 20.57 4.13 10.90
CA ALA A 169 19.34 4.72 10.38
C ALA A 169 19.04 6.13 10.96
N GLU A 170 19.56 6.48 12.14
CA GLU A 170 19.45 7.84 12.68
C GLU A 170 20.19 8.89 11.83
N SER A 171 21.28 8.51 11.16
CA SER A 171 22.02 9.40 10.24
C SER A 171 21.22 9.72 8.96
N LEU A 172 20.20 8.92 8.66
CA LEU A 172 19.27 9.13 7.54
C LEU A 172 18.14 10.11 7.87
N ARG A 173 18.01 10.60 9.11
CA ARG A 173 17.02 11.64 9.49
C ARG A 173 17.12 12.90 8.62
N GLY A 174 18.28 13.16 8.02
CA GLY A 174 18.52 14.30 7.12
C GLY A 174 17.75 14.28 5.80
N TYR A 175 17.18 13.13 5.38
CA TYR A 175 16.43 13.01 4.12
C TYR A 175 14.92 13.26 4.26
N SER A 176 14.39 13.44 5.47
CA SER A 176 12.95 13.63 5.73
C SER A 176 12.50 15.11 5.60
N LYS A 177 13.42 16.06 5.43
CA LYS A 177 13.10 17.47 5.13
C LYS A 177 13.33 17.81 3.65
N ALA A 178 12.57 17.23 2.74
CA ALA A 178 12.43 17.78 1.38
C ALA A 178 11.21 17.20 0.67
N GLY A 179 10.27 18.06 0.30
CA GLY A 179 9.24 17.81 -0.73
C GLY A 179 7.82 17.78 -0.22
#